data_AF-A0A124IN54-F1
#
_entry.id   AF-A0A124IN54-F1
#
_cell.length_a   1.000
_cell.length_b   1.000
_cell.length_c   1.000
_cell.angle_alpha   90.00
_cell.angle_beta   90.00
_cell.angle_gamma   90.00
#
_symmetry.space_group_name_H-M   'P 1'
#
loop_
_entity.id
_entity.type
_entity.pdbx_description
1 polymer ?
#
loop_
_entity_poly.entity_id
_entity_poly.type
_entity_poly.pdbx_seq_one_letter_code
_entity_poly.pdbx_strand_id
1 'polypeptide(L)' 'MDKMPIPQKKEDTIFADFVNKNKDIIYKMAKANTVFNEAGLTVIPKDDPWRDEIEWDEKYKDLKKK' A
#
# COMPACT_ATOMS: atom_id res chain seq x y z
N MET A 1 -37.83 -16.62 5.46
CA MET A 1 -36.81 -15.57 5.64
C MET A 1 -36.24 -15.27 4.27
N ASP A 2 -36.65 -14.14 3.69
CA ASP A 2 -36.16 -13.71 2.38
C ASP A 2 -34.66 -13.45 2.46
N LYS A 3 -33.90 -14.17 1.63
CA LYS A 3 -32.47 -13.92 1.48
C LYS A 3 -32.33 -12.57 0.77
N MET A 4 -31.98 -11.52 1.52
CA MET A 4 -31.59 -10.25 0.92
C MET A 4 -30.45 -10.50 -0.08
N PRO A 5 -30.53 -9.99 -1.33
CA PRO A 5 -29.45 -10.15 -2.28
C PRO A 5 -28.19 -9.47 -1.75
N ILE A 6 -27.07 -10.20 -1.75
CA ILE A 6 -25.76 -9.64 -1.39
C ILE A 6 -25.48 -8.51 -2.40
N PRO A 7 -25.14 -7.28 -1.95
CA PRO A 7 -24.81 -6.18 -2.85
C PRO A 7 -23.66 -6.60 -3.74
N GLN A 8 -23.88 -6.64 -5.05
CA GLN A 8 -22.78 -6.82 -6.00
C GLN A 8 -21.92 -5.55 -5.94
N LYS A 9 -20.65 -5.69 -5.53
CA LYS A 9 -19.66 -4.59 -5.56
C LYS A 9 -19.63 -4.04 -6.98
N LYS A 10 -20.19 -2.85 -7.20
CA LYS A 10 -20.00 -2.11 -8.44
C LYS A 10 -18.51 -1.83 -8.57
N GLU A 11 -17.96 -2.30 -9.68
CA GLU A 11 -16.54 -2.53 -9.92
C GLU A 11 -15.65 -1.33 -9.63
N ASP A 12 -14.48 -1.62 -9.06
CA ASP A 12 -13.38 -0.73 -8.69
C ASP A 12 -12.69 -0.04 -9.90
N THR A 13 -13.42 0.25 -10.98
CA THR A 13 -12.88 0.82 -12.23
C THR A 13 -12.47 2.27 -12.07
N ILE A 14 -13.23 3.05 -11.30
CA ILE A 14 -12.98 4.49 -11.14
C ILE A 14 -11.61 4.77 -10.49
N PHE A 15 -11.25 4.00 -9.45
CA PHE A 15 -9.97 4.16 -8.76
C PHE A 15 -8.81 3.65 -9.61
N ALA A 16 -8.97 2.46 -10.24
CA ALA A 16 -7.95 1.91 -11.12
C ALA A 16 -7.65 2.84 -12.29
N ASP A 17 -8.69 3.42 -12.91
CA ASP A 17 -8.55 4.39 -13.99
C ASP A 17 -7.87 5.68 -13.52
N PHE A 18 -8.20 6.16 -12.32
CA PHE A 18 -7.54 7.33 -11.73
C PHE A 18 -6.05 7.07 -11.51
N VAL A 19 -5.69 5.93 -10.92
CA VAL A 19 -4.29 5.56 -10.68
C VAL A 19 -3.55 5.43 -12.01
N ASN A 20 -4.15 4.80 -13.00
CA ASN A 20 -3.54 4.64 -14.32
C ASN A 20 -3.32 5.99 -15.03
N LYS A 21 -4.29 6.89 -14.97
CA LYS A 21 -4.18 8.24 -15.57
C LYS A 21 -3.16 9.12 -14.86
N ASN A 22 -2.99 8.96 -13.55
CA ASN A 22 -2.12 9.82 -12.73
C ASN A 22 -0.83 9.13 -12.27
N LYS A 23 -0.49 7.98 -12.88
CA LYS A 23 0.59 7.09 -12.42
C LYS A 23 1.92 7.81 -12.22
N ASP A 24 2.29 8.67 -13.16
CA ASP A 24 3.56 9.40 -13.12
C ASP A 24 3.61 10.43 -11.99
N ILE A 25 2.48 11.10 -11.72
CA ILE A 25 2.36 12.08 -10.64
C ILE A 25 2.42 11.37 -9.29
N ILE A 26 1.66 10.28 -9.14
CA ILE A 26 1.65 9.45 -7.94
C ILE A 26 3.06 8.90 -7.68
N TYR A 27 3.73 8.38 -8.71
CA TYR A 27 5.09 7.86 -8.57
C TYR A 27 6.09 8.95 -8.19
N LYS A 28 6.01 10.15 -8.78
CA LYS A 28 6.86 11.28 -8.40
C LYS A 28 6.65 11.69 -6.94
N MET A 29 5.40 11.77 -6.49
CA MET A 29 5.08 12.09 -5.10
C MET A 29 5.60 11.01 -4.15
N ALA A 30 5.36 9.74 -4.46
CA ALA A 30 5.86 8.62 -3.68
C ALA A 30 7.39 8.66 -3.59
N LYS A 31 8.08 8.85 -4.71
CA LYS A 31 9.54 8.93 -4.76
C LYS A 31 10.08 10.11 -3.95
N ALA A 32 9.44 11.28 -4.01
CA ALA A 32 9.84 12.45 -3.25
C ALA A 32 9.69 12.25 -1.74
N ASN A 33 8.67 11.50 -1.31
CA ASN A 33 8.43 11.16 0.10
C ASN A 33 9.23 9.94 0.57
N THR A 34 9.89 9.23 -0.34
CA THR A 34 10.67 8.03 -0.01
C THR A 34 12.04 8.45 0.51
N VAL A 35 12.41 7.93 1.68
CA VAL A 35 13.71 8.20 2.30
C VAL A 35 14.77 7.24 1.77
N PHE A 36 15.94 7.78 1.40
CA PHE A 36 17.10 7.03 0.91
C PHE A 36 18.30 7.28 1.82
N ASN A 37 19.13 6.26 2.02
CA ASN A 37 20.41 6.42 2.71
C ASN A 37 21.52 6.88 1.75
N GLU A 38 22.74 7.09 2.28
CA GLU A 38 23.91 7.52 1.49
C GLU A 38 24.31 6.54 0.38
N ALA A 39 23.94 5.26 0.51
CA ALA A 39 24.16 4.23 -0.49
C ALA A 39 23.05 4.18 -1.56
N GLY A 40 22.05 5.06 -1.48
CA GLY A 40 20.91 5.10 -2.40
C GLY A 40 19.86 4.01 -2.16
N LEU A 41 19.92 3.31 -1.01
CA LEU A 41 18.94 2.31 -0.62
C LEU A 41 17.75 2.95 0.11
N THR A 42 16.56 2.44 -0.18
CA THR A 42 15.32 2.83 0.49
C THR A 42 15.34 2.38 1.94
N VAL A 43 15.16 3.29 2.89
CA VAL A 43 15.23 2.99 4.33
C VAL A 43 14.09 3.63 5.10
N ILE A 44 13.70 2.97 6.20
CA ILE A 44 12.82 3.56 7.22
C ILE A 44 13.72 4.24 8.25
N PRO A 45 13.58 5.55 8.48
CA PRO A 45 14.43 6.28 9.42
C PRO A 45 14.13 5.89 10.87
N LYS A 46 15.07 6.18 11.79
CA LYS A 46 15.01 5.68 13.18
C LYS A 46 13.85 6.27 14.00
N ASP A 47 13.42 7.44 13.62
CA ASP A 47 12.36 8.26 14.21
C ASP A 47 10.99 8.04 13.55
N ASP A 48 10.90 7.13 12.56
CA ASP A 48 9.65 6.82 11.90
C ASP A 48 8.72 6.02 12.84
N PRO A 49 7.46 6.47 13.05
CA PRO A 49 6.50 5.74 13.88
C PRO A 49 6.25 4.30 13.42
N TRP A 50 6.38 4.03 12.12
CA TRP A 50 6.15 2.70 11.55
C TRP A 50 7.29 1.73 11.82
N ARG A 51 8.44 2.22 12.30
CA ARG A 51 9.61 1.36 12.55
C ARG A 51 9.38 0.34 13.66
N ASP A 52 8.53 0.67 14.63
CA ASP A 52 8.23 -0.18 15.78
C ASP A 52 6.92 -0.98 15.58
N GLU A 53 6.25 -0.84 14.43
CA GLU A 53 5.03 -1.58 14.12
C GLU A 53 5.35 -3.02 13.70
N ILE A 54 4.93 -3.99 14.51
CA ILE A 54 5.15 -5.42 14.27
C ILE A 54 4.10 -6.04 13.33
N GLU A 55 2.98 -5.36 13.09
CA GLU A 55 1.83 -5.93 12.37
C GLU A 55 2.19 -6.37 10.94
N TRP A 56 3.05 -5.60 10.28
CA TRP A 56 3.50 -5.92 8.92
C TRP A 56 4.45 -7.12 8.88
N ASP A 57 5.31 -7.26 9.89
CA ASP A 57 6.21 -8.41 10.04
C ASP A 57 5.42 -9.70 10.28
N GLU A 58 4.40 -9.64 11.14
CA GLU A 58 3.50 -10.77 11.40
C GLU A 58 2.72 -11.16 10.15
N LYS A 59 2.11 -10.17 9.48
CA LYS A 59 1.38 -10.40 8.23
C LYS A 59 2.26 -10.97 7.12
N TYR A 60 3.51 -10.51 7.00
CA TYR A 60 4.47 -11.06 6.03
C TYR A 60 4.84 -12.52 6.33
N LYS A 61 5.07 -12.85 7.61
CA LYS A 61 5.31 -14.24 8.04
C LYS A 61 4.12 -15.14 7.67
N ASP A 62 2.90 -14.67 7.84
CA ASP A 62 1.69 -15.43 7.50
C ASP A 62 1.53 -15.62 5.98
N LEU A 63 1.87 -14.61 5.19
CA LEU A 63 1.88 -14.71 3.73
C LEU A 63 2.91 -15.73 3.22
N LYS A 64 4.09 -15.83 3.87
CA LYS A 64 5.13 -16.81 3.50
C LYS A 64 4.88 -18.23 3.98
N LYS A 65 3.99 -18.41 4.96
CA LYS A 65 3.58 -19.72 5.46
C LYS A 65 2.44 -20.34 4.65
N LYS A 66 1.81 -19.57 3.76
CA LYS A 66 0.84 -20.04 2.76
C LYS A 66 1.57 -20.52 1.50
#